data_AF-A0A934HID3-F1
#
_entry.id   AF-A0A934HID3-F1
#
_cell.length_a   1.000
_cell.length_b   1.000
_cell.length_c   1.000
_cell.angle_alpha   90.00
_cell.angle_beta   90.00
_cell.angle_gamma   90.00
#
_symmetry.space_group_name_H-M   'P 1'
#
loop_
_entity.id
_entity.type
_entity.pdbx_description
1 polymer ?
#
loop_
_entity_poly.entity_id
_entity_poly.type
_entity_poly.pdbx_seq_one_letter_code
_entity_poly.pdbx_strand_id
1 'polypeptide(L)'
;MYTWMLFVYVFLGWGASDNAIFIRDASRHPIWRNVVQWIVRFRTVWLLIGLLLGIVGILYVNNVLFFFVPPLVVFTLALALTLGPIVVEERTKLSWEPLLTVPYDMRTILLGKASGALWHIRFLTYVMSILLMCVSAGVGITSLMLIPVGITRTSGWYELGLCGVLLIMPVLGSLLFILDRMQHYALMAVAALASGTAAPSIRAALSTATAVVLLIWLFEIAVTEAFLTVEQGGTWQLNYTRILSIATLGPIVSYISRMDLSHAALFIAGTLLLREMLICSLWRWTLHSARH
;
A
#
# COMPACT_ATOMS: atom_id res chain seq x y z
N MET A 1 17.49 -2.16 -3.69
CA MET A 1 17.21 -0.72 -3.42
C MET A 1 16.24 -0.74 -2.26
N TYR A 2 16.53 0.00 -1.19
CA TYR A 2 15.74 -0.10 0.03
C TYR A 2 14.34 0.51 -0.15
N THR A 3 13.34 -0.02 0.55
CA THR A 3 11.95 0.43 0.43
C THR A 3 11.79 1.93 0.69
N TRP A 4 12.52 2.47 1.68
CA TRP A 4 12.50 3.90 1.98
C TRP A 4 12.92 4.75 0.76
N MET A 5 14.01 4.37 0.10
CA MET A 5 14.50 5.08 -1.08
C MET A 5 13.45 5.03 -2.19
N LEU A 6 12.86 3.86 -2.43
CA LEU A 6 11.81 3.71 -3.44
C LEU A 6 10.60 4.60 -3.12
N PHE A 7 10.14 4.59 -1.87
CA PHE A 7 9.01 5.41 -1.46
C PHE A 7 9.25 6.90 -1.67
N VAL A 8 10.43 7.39 -1.27
CA VAL A 8 10.83 8.79 -1.40
C VAL A 8 10.91 9.24 -2.85
N TYR A 9 11.57 8.48 -3.73
CA TYR A 9 11.72 8.87 -5.13
C TYR A 9 10.44 8.69 -5.93
N VAL A 10 9.68 7.61 -5.67
CA VAL A 10 8.54 7.19 -6.50
C VAL A 10 7.23 7.84 -6.05
N PHE A 11 6.96 7.91 -4.73
CA PHE A 11 5.70 8.42 -4.20
C PHE A 11 5.78 9.88 -3.74
N LEU A 12 6.90 10.29 -3.13
CA LEU A 12 7.09 11.69 -2.72
C LEU A 12 7.62 12.57 -3.86
N GLY A 13 8.17 11.96 -4.92
CA GLY A 13 8.69 12.67 -6.09
C GLY A 13 9.92 13.53 -5.77
N TRP A 14 10.65 13.20 -4.70
CA TRP A 14 11.79 14.01 -4.29
C TRP A 14 12.95 13.84 -5.29
N GLY A 15 13.49 14.95 -5.79
CA GLY A 15 14.48 14.95 -6.88
C GLY A 15 13.89 14.65 -8.28
N ALA A 16 12.57 14.55 -8.42
CA ALA A 16 11.93 14.27 -9.70
C ALA A 16 11.87 15.51 -10.61
N SER A 17 11.84 16.72 -10.05
CA SER A 17 11.84 18.00 -10.81
C SER A 17 13.06 18.16 -11.71
N ASP A 18 14.20 17.56 -11.32
CA ASP A 18 15.47 17.70 -12.03
C ASP A 18 15.61 16.62 -13.12
N ASN A 19 14.69 15.65 -13.16
CA ASN A 19 14.69 14.57 -14.13
C ASN A 19 13.79 14.92 -15.33
N ALA A 20 14.41 15.16 -16.49
CA ALA A 20 13.68 15.47 -17.72
C ALA A 20 12.66 14.38 -18.13
N ILE A 21 12.93 13.11 -17.78
CA ILE A 21 12.03 11.98 -18.05
C ILE A 21 10.76 12.10 -17.21
N PHE A 22 10.88 12.54 -15.95
CA PHE A 22 9.74 12.79 -15.08
C PHE A 22 8.85 13.90 -15.66
N ILE A 23 9.42 15.05 -16.05
CA ILE A 23 8.65 16.18 -16.61
C ILE A 23 7.89 15.74 -17.86
N ARG A 24 8.57 14.99 -18.75
CA ARG A 24 7.97 14.45 -19.96
C ARG A 24 6.78 13.53 -19.65
N ASP A 25 6.91 12.61 -18.71
CA ASP A 25 5.86 11.63 -18.44
C ASP A 25 4.73 12.22 -17.56
N ALA A 26 5.03 13.16 -16.66
CA ALA A 26 4.03 13.88 -15.87
C ALA A 26 3.10 14.74 -16.74
N SER A 27 3.57 15.21 -17.91
CA SER A 27 2.73 15.94 -18.87
C SER A 27 1.86 15.03 -19.76
N ARG A 28 2.17 13.73 -19.85
CA ARG A 28 1.38 12.78 -20.65
C ARG A 28 0.12 12.35 -19.91
N HIS A 29 -1.00 12.25 -20.61
CA HIS A 29 -2.25 11.81 -20.01
C HIS A 29 -2.28 10.29 -19.81
N PRO A 30 -2.69 9.79 -18.63
CA PRO A 30 -2.74 8.35 -18.39
C PRO A 30 -3.89 7.71 -19.19
N ILE A 31 -3.74 6.42 -19.52
CA ILE A 31 -4.68 5.65 -20.34
C ILE A 31 -6.10 5.64 -19.72
N TRP A 32 -6.18 5.67 -18.39
CA TRP A 32 -7.45 5.65 -17.64
C TRP A 32 -8.11 7.03 -17.51
N ARG A 33 -7.50 8.12 -17.99
CA ARG A 33 -8.06 9.48 -17.82
C ARG A 33 -9.44 9.62 -18.44
N ASN A 34 -9.66 9.04 -19.62
CA ASN A 34 -10.93 9.09 -20.33
C ASN A 34 -12.04 8.36 -19.54
N VAL A 35 -11.69 7.24 -18.90
CA VAL A 35 -12.60 6.48 -18.04
C VAL A 35 -12.98 7.31 -16.81
N VAL A 36 -12.00 7.97 -16.18
CA VAL A 36 -12.26 8.83 -15.02
C VAL A 36 -13.10 10.04 -15.40
N GLN A 37 -12.85 10.69 -16.54
CA GLN A 37 -13.68 11.80 -17.02
C GLN A 37 -15.13 11.37 -17.23
N TRP A 38 -15.35 10.15 -17.74
CA TRP A 38 -16.69 9.58 -17.88
C TRP A 38 -17.35 9.30 -16.53
N ILE A 39 -16.61 8.74 -15.57
CA ILE A 39 -17.10 8.50 -14.19
C ILE A 39 -17.46 9.82 -13.49
N VAL A 40 -16.61 10.83 -13.61
CA VAL A 40 -16.81 12.16 -13.00
C VAL A 40 -18.04 12.87 -13.57
N ARG A 41 -18.39 12.63 -14.84
CA ARG A 41 -19.63 13.15 -15.43
C ARG A 41 -20.88 12.71 -14.65
N PHE A 42 -20.83 11.55 -14.00
CA PHE A 42 -21.89 11.00 -13.16
C PHE A 42 -21.52 10.98 -11.68
N ARG A 43 -20.71 11.95 -11.21
CA ARG A 43 -20.16 11.98 -9.84
C ARG A 43 -21.22 11.77 -8.77
N THR A 44 -22.37 12.45 -8.85
CA THR A 44 -23.44 12.35 -7.85
C THR A 44 -24.04 10.95 -7.78
N VAL A 45 -24.22 10.29 -8.93
CA VAL A 45 -24.75 8.93 -9.03
C VAL A 45 -23.75 7.94 -8.43
N TRP A 46 -22.47 8.06 -8.75
CA TRP A 46 -21.42 7.19 -8.19
C TRP A 46 -21.24 7.39 -6.68
N LEU A 47 -21.36 8.62 -6.19
CA LEU A 47 -21.34 8.90 -4.75
C LEU A 47 -22.53 8.28 -4.03
N LEU A 48 -23.74 8.37 -4.61
CA LEU A 48 -24.94 7.74 -4.06
C LEU A 48 -24.82 6.21 -4.06
N ILE A 49 -24.34 5.61 -5.15
CA ILE A 49 -24.08 4.16 -5.23
C ILE A 49 -23.05 3.75 -4.18
N GLY A 50 -21.95 4.49 -4.06
CA GLY A 50 -20.91 4.22 -3.07
C GLY A 50 -21.42 4.32 -1.63
N LEU A 51 -22.22 5.35 -1.33
CA LEU A 51 -22.87 5.51 -0.03
C LEU A 51 -23.84 4.36 0.26
N LEU A 52 -24.68 4.00 -0.71
CA LEU A 52 -25.70 2.96 -0.54
C LEU A 52 -25.07 1.57 -0.39
N LEU A 53 -24.04 1.25 -1.20
CA LEU A 53 -23.24 0.04 -1.03
C LEU A 53 -22.48 0.03 0.30
N GLY A 54 -21.98 1.19 0.75
CA GLY A 54 -21.34 1.34 2.04
C GLY A 54 -22.29 1.05 3.20
N ILE A 55 -23.50 1.63 3.17
CA ILE A 55 -24.53 1.41 4.19
C ILE A 55 -24.98 -0.05 4.19
N VAL A 56 -25.30 -0.62 3.03
CA VAL A 56 -25.70 -2.04 2.92
C VAL A 56 -24.58 -2.96 3.40
N GLY A 57 -23.34 -2.68 3.04
CA GLY A 57 -22.17 -3.44 3.49
C GLY A 57 -21.95 -3.35 4.99
N ILE A 58 -22.11 -2.17 5.60
CA ILE A 58 -22.05 -2.01 7.07
C ILE A 58 -23.18 -2.77 7.75
N LEU A 59 -24.41 -2.69 7.24
CA LEU A 59 -25.55 -3.41 7.82
C LEU A 59 -25.38 -4.93 7.72
N TYR A 60 -24.75 -5.42 6.63
CA TYR A 60 -24.55 -6.84 6.41
C TYR A 60 -23.36 -7.42 7.19
N VAL A 61 -22.22 -6.71 7.20
CA VAL A 61 -20.97 -7.19 7.83
C VAL A 61 -20.84 -6.70 9.28
N ASN A 62 -21.67 -5.74 9.70
CA ASN A 62 -21.65 -5.07 11.00
C ASN A 62 -20.25 -4.55 11.38
N ASN A 63 -19.50 -4.05 10.38
CA ASN A 63 -18.12 -3.62 10.54
C ASN A 63 -17.80 -2.39 9.70
N VAL A 64 -17.43 -1.30 10.36
CA VAL A 64 -17.08 0.00 9.74
C VAL A 64 -15.87 -0.11 8.81
N LEU A 65 -14.99 -1.11 9.02
CA LEU A 65 -13.81 -1.32 8.18
C LEU A 65 -14.17 -1.61 6.72
N PHE A 66 -15.36 -2.13 6.44
CA PHE A 66 -15.85 -2.35 5.09
C PHE A 66 -15.81 -1.07 4.24
N PHE A 67 -15.97 0.12 4.84
CA PHE A 67 -15.93 1.39 4.14
C PHE A 67 -14.55 1.71 3.53
N PHE A 68 -13.47 1.16 4.08
CA PHE A 68 -12.10 1.37 3.58
C PHE A 68 -11.73 0.43 2.42
N VAL A 69 -12.47 -0.67 2.24
CA VAL A 69 -12.20 -1.66 1.19
C VAL A 69 -12.32 -1.05 -0.21
N PRO A 70 -13.41 -0.36 -0.60
CA PRO A 70 -13.52 0.21 -1.94
C PRO A 70 -12.44 1.27 -2.25
N PRO A 71 -12.14 2.25 -1.36
CA PRO A 71 -11.04 3.18 -1.58
C PRO A 71 -9.68 2.49 -1.78
N LEU A 72 -9.38 1.45 -1.00
CA LEU A 72 -8.16 0.66 -1.16
C LEU A 72 -8.13 -0.06 -2.50
N VAL A 73 -9.21 -0.71 -2.91
CA VAL A 73 -9.32 -1.37 -4.22
C VAL A 73 -9.12 -0.36 -5.36
N VAL A 74 -9.74 0.82 -5.26
CA VAL A 74 -9.58 1.88 -6.26
C VAL A 74 -8.12 2.35 -6.33
N PHE A 75 -7.47 2.57 -5.18
CA PHE A 75 -6.05 2.94 -5.13
C PHE A 75 -5.15 1.87 -5.75
N THR A 76 -5.36 0.62 -5.37
CA THR A 76 -4.63 -0.54 -5.86
C THR A 76 -4.77 -0.72 -7.38
N LEU A 77 -5.98 -0.56 -7.92
CA LEU A 77 -6.24 -0.60 -9.35
C LEU A 77 -5.62 0.60 -10.07
N ALA A 78 -5.76 1.81 -9.52
CA ALA A 78 -5.17 3.01 -10.10
C ALA A 78 -3.64 2.88 -10.18
N LEU A 79 -3.01 2.33 -9.15
CA LEU A 79 -1.59 2.05 -9.11
C LEU A 79 -1.17 1.05 -10.19
N ALA A 80 -1.87 -0.08 -10.31
CA ALA A 80 -1.58 -1.10 -11.33
C ALA A 80 -1.77 -0.56 -12.76
N LEU A 81 -2.86 0.15 -13.02
CA LEU A 81 -3.16 0.74 -14.33
C LEU A 81 -2.20 1.86 -14.73
N THR A 82 -1.59 2.51 -13.74
CA THR A 82 -0.63 3.61 -13.96
C THR A 82 0.78 3.09 -14.18
N LEU A 83 1.23 2.11 -13.39
CA LEU A 83 2.60 1.59 -13.45
C LEU A 83 2.81 0.44 -14.43
N GLY A 84 1.80 -0.42 -14.62
CA GLY A 84 1.90 -1.58 -15.52
C GLY A 84 2.33 -1.23 -16.95
N PRO A 85 1.68 -0.28 -17.64
CA PRO A 85 1.94 -0.06 -19.07
C PRO A 85 3.20 0.76 -19.36
N ILE A 86 3.88 1.36 -18.38
CA ILE A 86 4.84 2.46 -18.63
C ILE A 86 6.03 2.08 -19.52
N VAL A 87 6.52 0.85 -19.41
CA VAL A 87 7.68 0.37 -20.20
C VAL A 87 7.22 -0.16 -21.55
N VAL A 88 6.13 -0.93 -21.55
CA VAL A 88 5.59 -1.50 -22.78
C VAL A 88 5.09 -0.41 -23.74
N GLU A 89 4.51 0.66 -23.21
CA GLU A 89 4.07 1.79 -24.03
C GLU A 89 5.25 2.41 -24.80
N GLU A 90 6.41 2.58 -24.17
CA GLU A 90 7.61 3.10 -24.83
C GLU A 90 8.19 2.11 -25.85
N ARG A 91 8.18 0.80 -25.54
CA ARG A 91 8.57 -0.23 -26.49
C ARG A 91 7.67 -0.24 -27.73
N THR A 92 6.35 -0.14 -27.54
CA THR A 92 5.39 -0.08 -28.67
C THR A 92 5.53 1.19 -29.51
N LYS A 93 6.04 2.27 -28.91
CA LYS A 93 6.29 3.55 -29.60
C LYS A 93 7.71 3.65 -30.17
N LEU A 94 8.53 2.59 -30.06
CA LEU A 94 9.94 2.57 -30.48
C LEU A 94 10.76 3.71 -29.86
N SER A 95 10.35 4.16 -28.67
CA SER A 95 10.99 5.26 -27.92
C SER A 95 11.80 4.74 -26.74
N TRP A 96 11.84 3.42 -26.52
CA TRP A 96 12.61 2.79 -25.46
C TRP A 96 14.10 2.78 -25.77
N GLU A 97 14.50 2.40 -26.98
CA GLU A 97 15.91 2.33 -27.39
C GLU A 97 16.60 3.70 -27.32
N PRO A 98 15.99 4.82 -27.79
CA PRO A 98 16.54 6.15 -27.60
C PRO A 98 16.61 6.61 -26.13
N LEU A 99 15.76 6.08 -25.24
CA LEU A 99 15.85 6.40 -23.81
C LEU A 99 17.06 5.72 -23.15
N LEU A 100 17.46 4.54 -23.65
CA LEU A 100 18.61 3.80 -23.15
C LEU A 100 19.95 4.39 -23.56
N THR A 101 19.98 5.28 -24.56
CA THR A 101 21.21 5.96 -25.01
C THR A 101 21.48 7.26 -24.25
N VAL A 102 20.51 7.75 -23.47
CA VAL A 102 20.69 8.91 -22.58
C VAL A 102 21.69 8.53 -21.47
N PRO A 103 22.59 9.43 -21.02
CA PRO A 103 23.61 9.13 -20.00
C PRO A 103 23.03 8.98 -18.58
N TYR A 104 21.88 8.32 -18.43
CA TYR A 104 21.27 7.96 -17.16
C TYR A 104 21.31 6.45 -16.96
N ASP A 105 21.59 6.04 -15.73
CA ASP A 105 21.42 4.64 -15.34
C ASP A 105 19.96 4.19 -15.53
N MET A 106 19.76 2.93 -15.91
CA MET A 106 18.43 2.31 -16.02
C MET A 106 17.57 2.53 -14.77
N ARG A 107 18.20 2.56 -13.59
CA ARG A 107 17.54 2.89 -12.32
C ARG A 107 16.88 4.27 -12.38
N THR A 108 17.62 5.29 -12.80
CA THR A 108 17.16 6.69 -12.86
C THR A 108 16.09 6.86 -13.94
N ILE A 109 16.22 6.15 -15.07
CA ILE A 109 15.20 6.14 -16.13
C ILE A 109 13.88 5.57 -15.58
N LEU A 110 13.90 4.35 -15.02
CA LEU A 110 12.69 3.72 -14.49
C LEU A 110 12.08 4.49 -13.33
N LEU A 111 12.89 5.02 -12.40
CA LEU A 111 12.42 5.87 -11.31
C LEU A 111 11.76 7.16 -11.83
N GLY A 112 12.35 7.81 -12.83
CA GLY A 112 11.78 8.99 -13.48
C GLY A 112 10.44 8.70 -14.14
N LYS A 113 10.32 7.57 -14.84
CA LYS A 113 9.05 7.13 -15.46
C LYS A 113 8.00 6.74 -14.43
N ALA A 114 8.36 5.96 -13.42
CA ALA A 114 7.45 5.53 -12.37
C ALA A 114 6.91 6.72 -11.57
N SER A 115 7.78 7.64 -11.15
CA SER A 115 7.38 8.87 -10.46
C SER A 115 6.52 9.78 -11.35
N GLY A 116 6.87 9.91 -12.64
CA GLY A 116 6.11 10.71 -13.61
C GLY A 116 4.70 10.13 -13.85
N ALA A 117 4.59 8.81 -13.93
CA ALA A 117 3.30 8.14 -14.05
C ALA A 117 2.44 8.32 -12.78
N LEU A 118 3.04 8.13 -11.59
CA LEU A 118 2.35 8.26 -10.31
C LEU A 118 1.95 9.69 -9.96
N TRP A 119 2.54 10.69 -10.62
CA TRP A 119 2.11 12.08 -10.48
C TRP A 119 0.60 12.26 -10.64
N HIS A 120 -0.01 11.54 -11.59
CA HIS A 120 -1.46 11.61 -11.85
C HIS A 120 -2.32 11.02 -10.74
N ILE A 121 -1.77 10.11 -9.92
CA ILE A 121 -2.46 9.54 -8.77
C ILE A 121 -1.98 10.13 -7.43
N ARG A 122 -1.10 11.15 -7.45
CA ARG A 122 -0.52 11.77 -6.25
C ARG A 122 -1.58 12.22 -5.24
N PHE A 123 -2.66 12.84 -5.72
CA PHE A 123 -3.75 13.25 -4.84
C PHE A 123 -4.43 12.05 -4.18
N LEU A 124 -4.63 10.95 -4.93
CA LEU A 124 -5.18 9.72 -4.38
C LEU A 124 -4.24 9.12 -3.33
N THR A 125 -2.92 9.11 -3.59
CA THR A 125 -1.91 8.69 -2.61
C THR A 125 -1.99 9.53 -1.32
N TYR A 126 -2.16 10.85 -1.43
CA TYR A 126 -2.31 11.71 -0.26
C TYR A 126 -3.61 11.47 0.49
N VAL A 127 -4.74 11.35 -0.22
CA VAL A 127 -6.03 11.02 0.40
C VAL A 127 -5.93 9.70 1.15
N MET A 128 -5.35 8.67 0.56
CA MET A 128 -5.17 7.37 1.22
C MET A 128 -4.21 7.47 2.41
N SER A 129 -3.12 8.23 2.28
CA SER A 129 -2.17 8.43 3.39
C SER A 129 -2.83 9.16 4.57
N ILE A 130 -3.61 10.21 4.31
CA ILE A 130 -4.36 10.95 5.33
C ILE A 130 -5.41 10.04 5.96
N LEU A 131 -6.16 9.28 5.16
CA LEU A 131 -7.18 8.35 5.62
C LEU A 131 -6.58 7.32 6.59
N LEU A 132 -5.45 6.71 6.22
CA LEU A 132 -4.73 5.75 7.05
C LEU A 132 -4.17 6.42 8.32
N MET A 133 -3.65 7.64 8.20
CA MET A 133 -3.16 8.41 9.35
C MET A 133 -4.29 8.75 10.33
N CYS A 134 -5.49 9.10 9.84
CA CYS A 134 -6.67 9.30 10.66
C CYS A 134 -7.10 8.01 11.38
N VAL A 135 -7.06 6.87 10.69
CA VAL A 135 -7.34 5.56 11.32
C VAL A 135 -6.31 5.24 12.39
N SER A 136 -5.03 5.44 12.10
CA SER A 136 -3.92 5.25 13.05
C SER A 136 -4.08 6.15 14.29
N ALA A 137 -4.41 7.42 14.09
CA ALA A 137 -4.67 8.37 15.17
C ALA A 137 -5.91 7.96 15.97
N GLY A 138 -6.98 7.52 15.31
CA GLY A 138 -8.19 7.02 15.95
C GLY A 138 -7.92 5.82 16.85
N VAL A 139 -7.16 4.83 16.36
CA VAL A 139 -6.72 3.67 17.15
C VAL A 139 -5.84 4.11 18.32
N GLY A 140 -4.92 5.05 18.10
CA GLY A 140 -4.08 5.58 19.17
C GLY A 140 -4.87 6.29 20.28
N ILE A 141 -5.85 7.11 19.91
CA ILE A 141 -6.70 7.85 20.86
C ILE A 141 -7.62 6.90 21.64
N THR A 142 -8.27 5.94 20.97
CA THR A 142 -9.13 4.97 21.67
C THR A 142 -8.32 4.08 22.61
N SER A 143 -7.10 3.70 22.23
CA SER A 143 -6.19 2.97 23.12
C SER A 143 -5.83 3.78 24.37
N LEU A 144 -5.72 5.11 24.27
CA LEU A 144 -5.48 5.99 25.41
C LEU A 144 -6.73 6.18 26.28
N MET A 145 -7.93 6.22 25.69
CA MET A 145 -9.18 6.40 26.46
C MET A 145 -9.64 5.14 27.20
N LEU A 146 -9.23 3.95 26.74
CA LEU A 146 -9.55 2.67 27.37
C LEU A 146 -8.59 2.30 28.52
N ILE A 147 -7.65 3.16 28.87
CA ILE A 147 -6.78 2.97 30.04
C ILE A 147 -7.67 2.97 31.30
N PRO A 148 -7.75 1.86 32.05
CA PRO A 148 -8.58 1.80 33.23
C PRO A 148 -8.10 2.84 34.26
N VAL A 149 -9.02 3.70 34.69
CA VAL A 149 -8.82 4.70 35.77
C VAL A 149 -8.42 4.04 37.11
N GLY A 150 -8.41 2.70 37.20
CA GLY A 150 -7.91 1.95 38.35
C GLY A 150 -6.38 1.82 38.44
N ILE A 151 -5.63 2.09 37.35
CA ILE A 151 -4.14 2.02 37.34
C ILE A 151 -3.51 3.28 37.99
N THR A 152 -4.26 4.36 38.15
CA THR A 152 -3.81 5.64 38.76
C THR A 152 -3.89 5.66 40.29
N ARG A 153 -3.94 4.49 40.93
CA ARG A 153 -3.93 4.33 42.40
C ARG A 153 -2.59 3.82 42.94
N THR A 154 -1.58 3.62 42.10
CA THR A 154 -0.25 3.13 42.50
C THR A 154 0.74 4.28 42.61
N SER A 155 0.75 4.97 43.74
CA SER A 155 1.62 6.15 43.96
C SER A 155 3.11 5.84 43.75
N GLY A 156 3.79 6.57 42.86
CA GLY A 156 5.26 6.58 42.74
C GLY A 156 5.80 6.67 41.30
N TRP A 157 7.11 6.43 41.14
CA TRP A 157 7.83 6.37 39.84
C TRP A 157 7.22 5.38 38.83
N TYR A 158 6.47 4.39 39.33
CA TYR A 158 5.74 3.39 38.56
C TYR A 158 4.60 4.02 37.72
N GLU A 159 3.91 5.04 38.24
CA GLU A 159 2.88 5.79 37.49
C GLU A 159 3.47 6.63 36.36
N LEU A 160 4.63 7.26 36.58
CA LEU A 160 5.37 7.98 35.54
C LEU A 160 5.85 7.05 34.43
N GLY A 161 6.35 5.86 34.80
CA GLY A 161 6.74 4.81 33.85
C GLY A 161 5.55 4.28 33.04
N LEU A 162 4.41 3.99 33.68
CA LEU A 162 3.19 3.55 33.02
C LEU A 162 2.62 4.62 32.09
N CYS A 163 2.51 5.87 32.53
CA CYS A 163 2.08 6.99 31.68
C CYS A 163 3.01 7.19 30.48
N GLY A 164 4.33 7.06 30.67
CA GLY A 164 5.30 7.09 29.58
C GLY A 164 5.08 5.97 28.56
N VAL A 165 4.93 4.72 29.02
CA VAL A 165 4.63 3.57 28.16
C VAL A 165 3.30 3.76 27.42
N LEU A 166 2.27 4.23 28.10
CA LEU A 166 0.94 4.47 27.53
C LEU A 166 0.95 5.58 26.48
N LEU A 167 1.83 6.57 26.57
CA LEU A 167 2.01 7.61 25.56
C LEU A 167 2.87 7.11 24.39
N ILE A 168 3.91 6.33 24.66
CA ILE A 168 4.85 5.84 23.65
C ILE A 168 4.25 4.73 22.78
N MET A 169 3.47 3.81 23.36
CA MET A 169 2.94 2.64 22.64
C MET A 169 2.02 3.00 21.46
N PRO A 170 1.07 3.95 21.56
CA PRO A 170 0.28 4.42 20.43
C PRO A 170 1.12 5.05 19.31
N VAL A 171 2.18 5.78 19.68
CA VAL A 171 3.10 6.40 18.71
C VAL A 171 3.90 5.32 17.98
N LEU A 172 4.46 4.35 18.70
CA LEU A 172 5.17 3.22 18.11
C LEU A 172 4.25 2.38 17.23
N GLY A 173 3.03 2.08 17.68
CA GLY A 173 2.03 1.36 16.92
C GLY A 173 1.66 2.10 15.62
N SER A 174 1.52 3.42 15.70
CA SER A 174 1.25 4.26 14.52
C SER A 174 2.42 4.27 13.53
N LEU A 175 3.66 4.36 14.02
CA LEU A 175 4.84 4.30 13.17
C LEU A 175 4.98 2.93 12.49
N LEU A 176 4.76 1.84 13.23
CA LEU A 176 4.77 0.49 12.68
C LEU A 176 3.68 0.29 11.63
N PHE A 177 2.49 0.83 11.87
CA PHE A 177 1.40 0.83 10.89
C PHE A 177 1.76 1.60 9.62
N ILE A 178 2.35 2.80 9.74
CA ILE A 178 2.79 3.59 8.59
C ILE A 178 3.85 2.81 7.80
N LEU A 179 4.86 2.24 8.48
CA LEU A 179 5.91 1.43 7.86
C LEU A 179 5.34 0.21 7.14
N ASP A 180 4.39 -0.49 7.76
CA ASP A 180 3.67 -1.63 7.18
C ASP A 180 3.00 -1.26 5.85
N ARG A 181 2.19 -0.20 5.87
CA ARG A 181 1.44 0.25 4.68
C ARG A 181 2.38 0.79 3.60
N MET A 182 3.44 1.51 3.99
CA MET A 182 4.48 1.96 3.06
C MET A 182 5.16 0.80 2.34
N GLN A 183 5.57 -0.25 3.07
CA GLN A 183 6.16 -1.43 2.44
C GLN A 183 5.17 -2.18 1.55
N HIS A 184 3.91 -2.32 1.99
CA HIS A 184 2.87 -2.96 1.19
C HIS A 184 2.64 -2.22 -0.15
N TYR A 185 2.55 -0.90 -0.13
CA TYR A 185 2.40 -0.08 -1.34
C TYR A 185 3.64 -0.09 -2.23
N ALA A 186 4.84 -0.07 -1.65
CA ALA A 186 6.07 -0.23 -2.40
C ALA A 186 6.15 -1.61 -3.09
N LEU A 187 5.75 -2.68 -2.41
CA LEU A 187 5.71 -4.02 -2.96
C LEU A 187 4.76 -4.11 -4.16
N MET A 188 3.53 -3.59 -4.02
CA MET A 188 2.57 -3.54 -5.12
C MET A 188 3.09 -2.71 -6.31
N ALA A 189 3.74 -1.57 -6.05
CA ALA A 189 4.29 -0.73 -7.10
C ALA A 189 5.41 -1.42 -7.88
N VAL A 190 6.37 -2.04 -7.18
CA VAL A 190 7.46 -2.77 -7.82
C VAL A 190 6.96 -4.01 -8.53
N ALA A 191 5.96 -4.71 -7.99
CA ALA A 191 5.38 -5.86 -8.65
C ALA A 191 4.64 -5.49 -9.93
N ALA A 192 3.86 -4.40 -9.93
CA ALA A 192 3.22 -3.86 -11.13
C ALA A 192 4.25 -3.45 -12.19
N LEU A 193 5.36 -2.83 -11.77
CA LEU A 193 6.48 -2.49 -12.65
C LEU A 193 7.16 -3.74 -13.22
N ALA A 194 7.43 -4.74 -12.39
CA ALA A 194 8.06 -5.99 -12.81
C ALA A 194 7.20 -6.73 -13.84
N SER A 195 5.90 -6.88 -13.57
CA SER A 195 4.96 -7.49 -14.52
C SER A 195 4.85 -6.67 -15.81
N GLY A 196 4.86 -5.34 -15.70
CA GLY A 196 4.88 -4.43 -16.83
C GLY A 196 6.12 -4.61 -17.71
N THR A 197 7.32 -4.64 -17.13
CA THR A 197 8.57 -4.83 -17.88
C THR A 197 8.67 -6.17 -18.60
N ALA A 198 8.03 -7.21 -18.07
CA ALA A 198 8.04 -8.55 -18.66
C ALA A 198 6.94 -8.75 -19.71
N ALA A 199 5.98 -7.83 -19.82
CA ALA A 199 4.83 -8.02 -20.68
C ALA A 199 5.14 -7.72 -22.16
N PRO A 200 4.63 -8.55 -23.10
CA PRO A 200 4.86 -8.36 -24.53
C PRO A 200 3.93 -7.32 -25.19
N SER A 201 2.85 -6.93 -24.52
CA SER A 201 1.85 -5.99 -25.05
C SER A 201 1.20 -5.18 -23.94
N ILE A 202 0.63 -4.01 -24.29
CA ILE A 202 -0.04 -3.12 -23.32
C ILE A 202 -1.19 -3.84 -22.61
N ARG A 203 -1.98 -4.66 -23.35
CA ARG A 203 -3.08 -5.44 -22.76
C ARG A 203 -2.57 -6.48 -21.75
N ALA A 204 -1.48 -7.17 -22.09
CA ALA A 204 -0.85 -8.12 -21.17
C ALA A 204 -0.28 -7.41 -19.94
N ALA A 205 0.34 -6.25 -20.10
CA ALA A 205 0.88 -5.45 -19.01
C ALA A 205 -0.22 -5.00 -18.03
N LEU A 206 -1.34 -4.52 -18.55
CA LEU A 206 -2.48 -4.12 -17.73
C LEU A 206 -3.08 -5.30 -16.96
N SER A 207 -3.34 -6.42 -17.65
CA SER A 207 -3.93 -7.62 -17.04
C SER A 207 -3.01 -8.26 -15.98
N THR A 208 -1.72 -8.39 -16.29
CA THR A 208 -0.75 -8.99 -15.36
C THR A 208 -0.46 -8.07 -14.18
N ALA A 209 -0.36 -6.75 -14.38
CA ALA A 209 -0.16 -5.81 -13.29
C ALA A 209 -1.37 -5.80 -12.33
N THR A 210 -2.61 -5.76 -12.85
CA THR A 210 -3.80 -5.81 -12.00
C THR A 210 -3.90 -7.15 -11.26
N ALA A 211 -3.66 -8.27 -11.94
CA ALA A 211 -3.69 -9.59 -11.32
C ALA A 211 -2.64 -9.72 -10.21
N VAL A 212 -1.38 -9.37 -10.48
CA VAL A 212 -0.28 -9.50 -9.51
C VAL A 212 -0.50 -8.61 -8.29
N VAL A 213 -0.93 -7.37 -8.49
CA VAL A 213 -1.19 -6.44 -7.39
C VAL A 213 -2.36 -6.93 -6.51
N LEU A 214 -3.44 -7.43 -7.10
CA LEU A 214 -4.56 -8.03 -6.35
C LEU A 214 -4.13 -9.33 -5.64
N LEU A 215 -3.31 -10.16 -6.29
CA LEU A 215 -2.79 -11.38 -5.69
C LEU A 215 -1.88 -11.08 -4.49
N ILE A 216 -1.06 -10.04 -4.52
CA ILE A 216 -0.25 -9.62 -3.37
C ILE A 216 -1.16 -9.29 -2.18
N TRP A 217 -2.24 -8.56 -2.42
CA TRP A 217 -3.19 -8.20 -1.38
C TRP A 217 -3.92 -9.42 -0.80
N LEU A 218 -4.42 -10.32 -1.66
CA LEU A 218 -5.08 -11.57 -1.23
C LEU A 218 -4.11 -12.53 -0.53
N PHE A 219 -2.89 -12.65 -1.02
CA PHE A 219 -1.86 -13.51 -0.45
C PHE A 219 -1.47 -13.03 0.95
N GLU A 220 -1.34 -11.71 1.14
CA GLU A 220 -1.08 -11.14 2.46
C GLU A 220 -2.21 -11.48 3.45
N ILE A 221 -3.46 -11.35 3.04
CA ILE A 221 -4.61 -11.72 3.87
C ILE A 221 -4.54 -13.21 4.22
N ALA A 222 -4.36 -14.08 3.22
CA ALA A 222 -4.34 -15.53 3.40
C ALA A 222 -3.19 -16.00 4.31
N VAL A 223 -1.98 -15.48 4.10
CA VAL A 223 -0.79 -15.82 4.90
C VAL A 223 -0.94 -15.34 6.33
N THR A 224 -1.48 -14.13 6.53
CA THR A 224 -1.69 -13.58 7.87
C THR A 224 -2.75 -14.37 8.64
N GLU A 225 -3.86 -14.71 7.99
CA GLU A 225 -4.88 -15.60 8.57
C GLU A 225 -4.31 -16.98 8.90
N ALA A 226 -3.48 -17.56 8.03
CA ALA A 226 -2.81 -18.83 8.29
C ALA A 226 -1.94 -18.77 9.55
N PHE A 227 -1.11 -17.75 9.68
CA PHE A 227 -0.28 -17.60 10.88
C PHE A 227 -1.10 -17.37 12.15
N LEU A 228 -2.12 -16.52 12.08
CA LEU A 228 -2.97 -16.24 13.23
C LEU A 228 -3.83 -17.44 13.65
N THR A 229 -4.20 -18.33 12.73
CA THR A 229 -4.95 -19.56 13.05
C THR A 229 -4.04 -20.62 13.66
N VAL A 230 -2.84 -20.82 13.11
CA VAL A 230 -1.83 -21.74 13.63
C VAL A 230 -1.42 -21.35 15.05
N GLU A 231 -1.14 -20.07 15.29
CA GLU A 231 -0.69 -19.58 16.61
C GLU A 231 -1.76 -19.77 17.70
N GLN A 232 -3.03 -19.60 17.36
CA GLN A 232 -4.13 -19.70 18.32
C GLN A 232 -4.60 -21.14 18.55
N GLY A 233 -3.96 -22.14 17.92
CA GLY A 233 -4.37 -23.55 17.98
C GLY A 233 -5.79 -23.79 17.44
N GLY A 234 -6.31 -22.86 16.64
CA GLY A 234 -7.68 -22.87 16.15
C GLY A 234 -7.80 -23.60 14.81
N THR A 235 -9.01 -24.05 14.49
CA THR A 235 -9.32 -24.48 13.12
C THR A 235 -9.49 -23.25 12.22
N TRP A 236 -9.13 -23.39 10.95
CA TRP A 236 -9.33 -22.30 9.98
C TRP A 236 -10.80 -21.95 9.88
N GLN A 237 -11.17 -20.75 10.34
CA GLN A 237 -12.53 -20.22 10.26
C GLN A 237 -12.51 -18.86 9.56
N LEU A 238 -13.37 -18.70 8.55
CA LEU A 238 -13.54 -17.43 7.84
C LEU A 238 -14.26 -16.42 8.74
N ASN A 239 -13.49 -15.66 9.51
CA ASN A 239 -14.01 -14.56 10.32
C ASN A 239 -13.94 -13.25 9.54
N TYR A 240 -15.09 -12.76 9.07
CA TYR A 240 -15.18 -11.55 8.25
C TYR A 240 -14.53 -10.32 8.90
N THR A 241 -14.66 -10.17 10.22
CA THR A 241 -14.05 -9.05 10.95
C THR A 241 -12.53 -9.14 10.96
N ARG A 242 -11.97 -10.35 11.07
CA ARG A 242 -10.51 -10.53 11.03
C ARG A 242 -9.97 -10.31 9.62
N ILE A 243 -10.62 -10.88 8.61
CA ILE A 243 -10.26 -10.70 7.21
C ILE A 243 -10.31 -9.21 6.82
N LEU A 244 -11.37 -8.50 7.22
CA LEU A 244 -11.49 -7.06 6.98
C LEU A 244 -10.41 -6.26 7.70
N SER A 245 -10.08 -6.61 8.94
CA SER A 245 -8.99 -5.98 9.69
C SER A 245 -7.67 -6.13 8.98
N ILE A 246 -7.34 -7.33 8.49
CA ILE A 246 -6.08 -7.57 7.78
C ILE A 246 -6.09 -6.87 6.43
N ALA A 247 -7.18 -6.95 5.68
CA ALA A 247 -7.31 -6.33 4.36
C ALA A 247 -7.15 -4.81 4.40
N THR A 248 -7.67 -4.17 5.45
CA THR A 248 -7.70 -2.70 5.57
C THR A 248 -6.53 -2.15 6.38
N LEU A 249 -6.28 -2.72 7.57
CA LEU A 249 -5.29 -2.23 8.52
C LEU A 249 -3.95 -2.96 8.43
N GLY A 250 -3.91 -4.10 7.75
CA GLY A 250 -2.71 -4.89 7.58
C GLY A 250 -2.45 -5.94 8.66
N PRO A 251 -1.40 -6.75 8.45
CA PRO A 251 -1.04 -7.84 9.33
C PRO A 251 -0.55 -7.37 10.70
N ILE A 252 0.22 -6.29 10.74
CA ILE A 252 0.85 -5.81 11.98
C ILE A 252 -0.20 -5.48 13.05
N VAL A 253 -1.28 -4.77 12.68
CA VAL A 253 -2.38 -4.45 13.62
C VAL A 253 -3.05 -5.73 14.12
N SER A 254 -3.14 -6.75 13.27
CA SER A 254 -3.76 -8.03 13.62
C SER A 254 -2.84 -8.89 14.52
N TYR A 255 -1.52 -8.81 14.35
CA TYR A 255 -0.56 -9.45 15.26
C TYR A 255 -0.57 -8.78 16.63
N ILE A 256 -0.46 -7.45 16.70
CA ILE A 256 -0.46 -6.69 17.97
C ILE A 256 -1.73 -6.95 18.78
N SER A 257 -2.89 -7.04 18.13
CA SER A 257 -4.17 -7.22 18.82
C SER A 257 -4.47 -8.65 19.25
N ARG A 258 -3.75 -9.66 18.75
CA ARG A 258 -4.14 -11.08 18.89
C ARG A 258 -3.03 -12.03 19.34
N MET A 259 -1.79 -11.58 19.40
CA MET A 259 -0.63 -12.37 19.80
C MET A 259 0.02 -11.76 21.04
N ASP A 260 0.74 -12.60 21.79
CA ASP A 260 1.64 -12.13 22.84
C ASP A 260 2.74 -11.25 22.24
N LEU A 261 3.25 -10.31 23.04
CA LEU A 261 4.20 -9.28 22.58
C LEU A 261 5.45 -9.87 21.91
N SER A 262 5.98 -10.98 22.42
CA SER A 262 7.17 -11.65 21.86
C SER A 262 6.89 -12.24 20.47
N HIS A 263 5.77 -12.96 20.32
CA HIS A 263 5.33 -13.52 19.05
C HIS A 263 4.97 -12.42 18.05
N ALA A 264 4.20 -11.41 18.49
CA ALA A 264 3.87 -10.25 17.68
C ALA A 264 5.13 -9.56 17.14
N ALA A 265 6.14 -9.31 18.00
CA ALA A 265 7.40 -8.70 17.57
C ALA A 265 8.15 -9.55 16.53
N LEU A 266 8.20 -10.88 16.72
CA LEU A 266 8.84 -11.80 15.78
C LEU A 266 8.13 -11.80 14.43
N PHE A 267 6.80 -11.95 14.41
CA PHE A 267 6.03 -11.96 13.16
C PHE A 267 6.07 -10.61 12.46
N ILE A 268 5.99 -9.50 13.20
CA ILE A 268 6.17 -8.15 12.65
C ILE A 268 7.52 -8.02 11.96
N ALA A 269 8.62 -8.38 12.65
CA ALA A 269 9.96 -8.32 12.08
C ALA A 269 10.09 -9.23 10.85
N GLY A 270 9.56 -10.46 10.93
CA GLY A 270 9.54 -11.41 9.82
C GLY A 270 8.80 -10.89 8.59
N THR A 271 7.59 -10.34 8.77
CA THR A 271 6.80 -9.75 7.67
C THR A 271 7.52 -8.56 7.04
N LEU A 272 8.08 -7.65 7.85
CA LEU A 272 8.79 -6.48 7.34
C LEU A 272 10.05 -6.87 6.56
N LEU A 273 10.81 -7.84 7.07
CA LEU A 273 12.02 -8.36 6.40
C LEU A 273 11.68 -9.11 5.12
N LEU A 274 10.66 -9.96 5.13
CA LEU A 274 10.22 -10.71 3.96
C LEU A 274 9.79 -9.74 2.84
N ARG A 275 9.00 -8.72 3.17
CA ARG A 275 8.61 -7.69 2.19
C ARG A 275 9.81 -6.93 1.65
N GLU A 276 10.77 -6.54 2.51
CA GLU A 276 11.98 -5.86 2.05
C GLU A 276 12.79 -6.72 1.06
N MET A 277 12.92 -8.03 1.33
CA MET A 277 13.57 -8.97 0.44
C MET A 277 12.83 -9.13 -0.90
N LEU A 278 11.49 -9.23 -0.86
CA LEU A 278 10.65 -9.29 -2.06
C LEU A 278 10.76 -8.01 -2.90
N ILE A 279 10.68 -6.84 -2.27
CA ILE A 279 10.84 -5.53 -2.93
C ILE A 279 12.21 -5.44 -3.59
N CYS A 280 13.28 -5.80 -2.87
CA CYS A 280 14.63 -5.79 -3.42
C CYS A 280 14.80 -6.76 -4.60
N SER A 281 14.23 -7.95 -4.51
CA SER A 281 14.33 -9.00 -5.53
C SER A 281 13.55 -8.62 -6.79
N LEU A 282 12.29 -8.20 -6.62
CA LEU A 282 11.46 -7.73 -7.72
C LEU A 282 12.06 -6.49 -8.37
N TRP A 283 12.65 -5.56 -7.61
CA TRP A 283 13.30 -4.38 -8.18
C TRP A 283 14.51 -4.74 -9.06
N ARG A 284 15.35 -5.69 -8.60
CA ARG A 284 16.47 -6.20 -9.40
C ARG A 284 15.97 -6.87 -10.68
N TRP A 285 14.88 -7.64 -10.56
CA TRP A 285 14.22 -8.26 -11.71
C TRP A 285 13.70 -7.21 -12.69
N THR A 286 12.97 -6.19 -12.23
CA THR A 286 12.48 -5.08 -13.06
C THR A 286 13.62 -4.41 -13.83
N LEU A 287 14.77 -4.15 -13.17
CA LEU A 287 15.94 -3.57 -13.83
C LEU A 287 16.52 -4.47 -14.91
N HIS A 288 16.55 -5.79 -14.68
CA HIS A 288 17.04 -6.76 -15.65
C HIS A 288 16.08 -6.89 -16.84
N SER A 289 14.78 -7.10 -16.56
CA SER A 289 13.74 -7.23 -17.58
C SER A 289 13.46 -5.95 -18.37
N ALA A 290 13.83 -4.78 -17.86
CA ALA A 290 13.73 -3.52 -18.61
C ALA A 290 14.87 -3.35 -19.64
N ARG A 291 16.02 -3.99 -19.41
CA ARG A 291 17.19 -3.92 -20.31
C ARG A 291 17.07 -4.85 -21.51
N HIS A 292 16.35 -5.96 -21.33
CA HIS A 292 16.06 -6.96 -22.35
C HIS A 292 14.64 -6.80 -22.89
#